data_AF-A0A8S2TD01-F1
#
_entry.id   AF-A0A8S2TD01-F1
#
_cell.length_a   1.000
_cell.length_b   1.000
_cell.length_c   1.000
_cell.angle_alpha   90.00
_cell.angle_beta   90.00
_cell.angle_gamma   90.00
#
_symmetry.space_group_name_H-M   'P 1'
#
loop_
_entity.id
_entity.type
_entity.pdbx_description
1 polymer ?
#
loop_
_entity_poly.entity_id
_entity_poly.type
_entity_poly.pdbx_seq_one_letter_code
_entity_poly.pdbx_strand_id
1 'polypeptide(L)'
;MQDIYNRILHMNLDCVEYFHLKLLLLCRWIDPNMNNNHNHTNGHSLFGDHLIALETHVRRTYPLQLQRFEQLKSLLTNLRAVSSPEIQNVFFKNVLGYCSIELILRNLYETITVSL
;
A
#
# COMPACT_ATOMS: atom_id res chain seq x y z
N MET A 1 11.12 -11.13 -5.79
CA MET A 1 10.82 -10.82 -4.37
C MET A 1 12.05 -10.30 -3.64
N GLN A 2 13.21 -10.97 -3.73
CA GLN A 2 14.45 -10.53 -3.07
C GLN A 2 14.91 -9.12 -3.50
N ASP A 3 14.77 -8.76 -4.78
CA ASP A 3 15.21 -7.45 -5.29
C ASP A 3 14.41 -6.28 -4.73
N ILE A 4 13.09 -6.47 -4.54
CA ILE A 4 12.20 -5.46 -3.95
C ILE A 4 12.53 -5.29 -2.47
N TYR A 5 12.74 -6.41 -1.76
CA TYR A 5 13.14 -6.40 -0.35
C TYR A 5 14.46 -5.65 -0.16
N ASN A 6 15.48 -5.97 -0.96
CA ASN A 6 16.76 -5.27 -0.93
C ASN A 6 16.59 -3.78 -1.24
N ARG A 7 15.77 -3.42 -2.23
CA ARG A 7 15.53 -2.03 -2.60
C ARG A 7 14.85 -1.23 -1.48
N ILE A 8 13.90 -1.84 -0.77
CA ILE A 8 13.25 -1.24 0.41
C ILE A 8 14.27 -0.98 1.51
N LEU A 9 15.14 -1.97 1.80
CA LEU A 9 16.19 -1.83 2.81
C LEU A 9 17.17 -0.70 2.47
N HIS A 10 17.63 -0.62 1.22
CA HIS A 10 18.60 0.40 0.81
C HIS A 10 18.01 1.81 0.77
N MET A 11 16.70 1.96 0.59
CA MET A 11 16.05 3.27 0.48
C MET A 11 15.93 3.98 1.84
N ASN A 12 16.08 3.25 2.96
CA ASN A 12 15.93 3.75 4.32
C ASN A 12 14.65 4.59 4.47
N LEU A 13 13.50 3.93 4.28
CA LEU A 13 12.19 4.57 4.39
C LEU A 13 11.96 5.08 5.81
N ASP A 14 11.49 6.31 5.95
CA ASP A 14 10.97 6.78 7.24
C ASP A 14 9.52 6.30 7.48
N CYS A 15 9.01 6.56 8.67
CA CYS A 15 7.67 6.15 9.07
C CYS A 15 6.56 6.83 8.25
N VAL A 16 6.77 8.06 7.78
CA VAL A 16 5.78 8.84 7.02
C VAL A 16 5.70 8.33 5.58
N GLU A 17 6.85 8.05 4.97
CA GLU A 17 6.94 7.43 3.65
C GLU A 17 6.33 6.04 3.65
N TYR A 18 6.67 5.22 4.65
CA TYR A 18 6.09 3.90 4.81
C TYR A 18 4.56 3.97 4.94
N PHE A 19 4.06 4.91 5.73
CA PHE A 19 2.62 5.14 5.90
C PHE A 19 1.92 5.49 4.58
N HIS A 20 2.45 6.47 3.83
CA HIS A 20 1.86 6.86 2.55
C HIS A 20 1.97 5.76 1.50
N LEU A 21 3.09 5.05 1.42
CA LEU A 21 3.25 3.90 0.51
C LEU A 21 2.18 2.83 0.79
N LYS A 22 1.92 2.53 2.06
CA LYS A 22 0.88 1.55 2.45
C LYS A 22 -0.52 2.00 2.00
N LEU A 23 -0.86 3.27 2.18
CA LEU A 23 -2.16 3.80 1.77
C LEU A 23 -2.32 3.85 0.24
N LEU A 24 -1.27 4.25 -0.48
CA LEU A 24 -1.27 4.28 -1.94
C LEU A 24 -1.44 2.87 -2.53
N LEU A 25 -0.80 1.85 -1.94
CA LEU A 25 -1.00 0.45 -2.32
C LEU A 25 -2.43 -0.03 -2.07
N LEU A 26 -3.01 0.36 -0.93
CA LEU A 26 -4.39 0.01 -0.59
C LEU A 26 -5.38 0.64 -1.58
N CYS A 27 -5.20 1.92 -1.91
CA CYS A 27 -6.05 2.63 -2.88
C CYS A 27 -6.02 1.95 -4.25
N ARG A 28 -4.83 1.54 -4.73
CA ARG A 28 -4.69 0.81 -6.00
C ARG A 28 -5.37 -0.57 -5.98
N TRP A 29 -5.53 -1.16 -4.81
CA TRP A 29 -6.24 -2.43 -4.67
C TRP A 29 -7.76 -2.27 -4.73
N ILE A 30 -8.28 -1.16 -4.17
CA ILE A 30 -9.72 -0.83 -4.18
C ILE A 30 -10.18 -0.50 -5.60
N ASP A 31 -9.39 0.27 -6.35
CA ASP A 31 -9.67 0.59 -7.75
C ASP A 31 -8.40 0.41 -8.61
N PRO A 32 -8.24 -0.75 -9.26
CA PRO A 32 -7.08 -1.01 -10.11
C PRO A 32 -7.04 -0.14 -11.38
N ASN A 33 -8.13 0.56 -11.75
CA ASN A 33 -8.18 1.48 -12.88
C ASN A 33 -7.77 2.93 -12.50
N MET A 34 -7.59 3.24 -11.21
CA MET A 34 -7.07 4.54 -10.73
C MET A 34 -5.68 4.90 -11.28
N ASN A 35 -4.94 3.92 -11.80
CA ASN A 35 -3.58 4.14 -12.31
C ASN A 35 -3.54 4.88 -13.66
N ASN A 36 -4.68 5.04 -14.36
CA ASN A 36 -4.72 5.50 -15.76
C ASN A 36 -5.58 6.73 -16.08
N ASN A 37 -6.38 7.28 -15.16
CA ASN A 37 -7.25 8.41 -15.50
C ASN A 37 -6.92 9.67 -14.69
N HIS A 38 -6.28 10.64 -15.33
CA HIS A 38 -6.23 12.04 -14.92
C HIS A 38 -7.57 12.78 -15.10
N ASN A 39 -8.64 12.11 -15.55
CA ASN A 39 -9.90 12.74 -15.89
C ASN A 39 -11.10 12.06 -15.21
N HIS A 40 -11.41 12.43 -13.96
CA HIS A 40 -12.81 12.50 -13.49
C HIS A 40 -12.94 13.43 -12.27
N THR A 41 -13.49 14.63 -12.53
CA THR A 41 -14.33 15.48 -11.65
C THR A 41 -13.92 15.70 -10.18
N ASN A 42 -13.48 16.93 -9.86
CA ASN A 42 -13.80 17.77 -8.68
C ASN A 42 -13.91 17.15 -7.26
N GLY A 43 -13.59 15.88 -7.07
CA GLY A 43 -13.53 15.16 -5.82
C GLY A 43 -12.10 14.75 -5.61
N HIS A 44 -11.52 15.17 -4.49
CA HIS A 44 -10.20 14.75 -4.06
C HIS A 44 -10.10 13.21 -4.11
N SER A 45 -9.23 12.69 -4.99
CA SER A 45 -8.94 11.25 -4.98
C SER A 45 -8.01 10.99 -3.80
N LEU A 46 -8.39 10.08 -2.90
CA LEU A 46 -7.58 9.70 -1.73
C LEU A 46 -6.15 9.31 -2.14
N PHE A 47 -6.02 8.65 -3.30
CA PHE A 47 -4.72 8.35 -3.92
C PHE A 47 -3.93 9.62 -4.26
N GLY A 48 -4.55 10.58 -4.96
CA GLY A 48 -3.91 11.85 -5.33
C GLY A 48 -3.48 12.66 -4.11
N ASP A 49 -4.33 12.74 -3.08
CA ASP A 49 -4.03 13.46 -1.84
C ASP A 49 -2.81 12.88 -1.13
N HIS A 50 -2.74 11.55 -1.01
CA HIS A 50 -1.58 10.89 -0.39
C HIS A 50 -0.33 10.97 -1.27
N LEU A 51 -0.46 11.04 -2.59
CA LEU A 51 0.68 11.22 -3.49
C LEU A 51 1.28 12.62 -3.35
N ILE A 52 0.43 13.65 -3.28
CA ILE A 52 0.86 15.04 -3.05
C ILE A 52 1.47 15.20 -1.66
N ALA A 53 0.85 14.61 -0.63
CA ALA A 53 1.38 14.62 0.73
C ALA A 53 2.77 13.97 0.81
N LEU A 54 2.96 12.82 0.15
CA LEU A 54 4.24 12.14 0.08
C LEU A 54 5.31 12.99 -0.63
N GLU A 55 4.98 13.58 -1.78
CA GLU A 55 5.91 14.46 -2.51
C GLU A 55 6.34 15.66 -1.65
N THR A 56 5.38 16.23 -0.93
CA THR A 56 5.60 17.39 -0.05
C THR A 56 6.50 17.01 1.12
N HIS A 57 6.26 15.86 1.73
CA HIS A 57 7.10 15.32 2.81
C HIS A 57 8.53 15.08 2.33
N VAL A 58 8.72 14.42 1.18
CA VAL A 58 10.04 14.16 0.62
C VAL A 58 10.81 15.46 0.35
N ARG A 59 10.16 16.45 -0.26
CA ARG A 59 10.78 17.75 -0.57
C ARG A 59 11.22 18.49 0.70
N ARG A 60 10.45 18.38 1.78
CA ARG A 60 10.73 19.04 3.06
C ARG A 60 11.80 18.30 3.86
N THR A 61 11.72 16.99 3.95
CA THR A 61 12.56 16.16 4.83
C THR A 61 13.88 15.76 4.17
N TYR A 62 13.88 15.60 2.85
CA TYR A 62 15.04 15.16 2.06
C TYR A 62 15.34 16.09 0.87
N PRO A 63 15.55 17.40 1.08
CA PRO A 63 15.69 18.37 -0.02
C PRO A 63 16.89 18.08 -0.94
N LEU A 64 17.91 17.38 -0.45
CA LEU A 64 19.10 17.00 -1.23
C LEU A 64 18.91 15.67 -2.01
N GLN A 65 17.87 14.90 -1.72
CA GLN A 65 17.61 13.62 -2.40
C GLN A 65 16.57 13.81 -3.51
N LEU A 66 16.98 14.52 -4.59
CA LEU A 66 16.08 14.95 -5.67
C LEU A 66 15.30 13.82 -6.35
N GLN A 67 15.83 12.59 -6.32
CA GLN A 67 15.20 11.42 -6.95
C GLN A 67 14.35 10.58 -5.99
N ARG A 68 14.29 10.92 -4.69
CA ARG A 68 13.67 10.05 -3.68
C ARG A 68 12.19 9.81 -3.97
N PHE A 69 11.45 10.85 -4.35
CA PHE A 69 10.03 10.71 -4.68
C PHE A 69 9.80 9.78 -5.88
N GLU A 70 10.60 9.93 -6.94
CA GLU A 70 10.52 9.05 -8.12
C GLU A 70 10.96 7.61 -7.82
N GLN A 71 11.94 7.43 -6.93
CA GLN A 71 12.33 6.11 -6.44
C GLN A 71 11.19 5.44 -5.65
N LEU A 72 10.47 6.20 -4.82
CA LEU A 72 9.29 5.72 -4.07
C LEU A 72 8.13 5.37 -5.01
N LYS A 73 7.85 6.20 -6.02
CA LYS A 73 6.86 5.89 -7.06
C LYS A 73 7.21 4.63 -7.84
N SER A 74 8.47 4.49 -8.23
CA SER A 74 8.97 3.29 -8.88
C SER A 74 8.90 2.07 -7.96
N LEU A 75 9.06 2.23 -6.65
CA LEU A 75 8.83 1.14 -5.71
C LEU A 75 7.35 0.73 -5.70
N LEU A 76 6.41 1.70 -5.68
CA LEU A 76 4.97 1.43 -5.74
C LEU A 76 4.57 0.62 -6.98
N THR A 77 5.12 0.94 -8.16
CA THR A 77 4.81 0.20 -9.39
C THR A 77 5.32 -1.24 -9.36
N ASN A 78 6.45 -1.49 -8.67
CA ASN A 78 7.05 -2.83 -8.55
C ASN A 78 6.41 -3.68 -7.45
N LEU A 79 5.76 -3.07 -6.47
CA LEU A 79 5.00 -3.80 -5.46
C LEU A 79 3.76 -4.38 -6.13
N ARG A 80 3.57 -5.69 -6.06
CA ARG A 80 2.35 -6.37 -6.52
C ARG A 80 1.42 -6.62 -5.34
N ALA A 81 0.13 -6.66 -5.59
CA ALA A 81 -0.81 -7.22 -4.62
C ALA A 81 -0.48 -8.70 -4.38
N VAL A 82 -0.35 -9.08 -3.11
CA VAL A 82 -0.22 -10.49 -2.70
C VAL A 82 -1.64 -11.05 -2.57
N SER A 83 -1.89 -12.20 -3.20
CA SER A 83 -3.21 -12.82 -3.15
C SER A 83 -3.50 -13.41 -1.76
N SER A 84 -4.78 -13.48 -1.39
CA SER A 84 -5.19 -14.09 -0.13
C SER A 84 -4.69 -15.53 0.06
N PRO A 85 -4.66 -16.42 -0.95
CA PRO A 85 -4.06 -17.74 -0.80
C PRO A 85 -2.55 -17.70 -0.53
N GLU A 86 -1.81 -16.76 -1.12
CA GLU A 86 -0.39 -16.56 -0.83
C GLU A 86 -0.18 -16.08 0.62
N ILE A 87 -0.97 -15.11 1.08
CA ILE A 87 -0.95 -14.65 2.47
C ILE A 87 -1.26 -15.82 3.41
N GLN A 88 -2.29 -16.60 3.10
CA GLN A 88 -2.69 -17.75 3.89
C GLN A 88 -1.56 -18.78 3.97
N ASN A 89 -0.93 -19.10 2.84
CA ASN A 89 0.15 -20.07 2.79
C ASN A 89 1.42 -19.63 3.55
N VAL A 90 1.71 -18.32 3.58
CA VAL A 90 2.91 -17.78 4.24
C VAL A 90 2.70 -17.62 5.74
N PHE A 91 1.59 -17.03 6.17
CA PHE A 91 1.40 -16.62 7.57
C PHE A 91 0.50 -17.57 8.37
N PHE A 92 -0.38 -18.30 7.69
CA PHE A 92 -1.56 -18.88 8.32
C PHE A 92 -1.77 -20.37 8.03
N LYS A 93 -0.92 -20.98 7.20
CA LYS A 93 -1.06 -22.36 6.69
C LYS A 93 -1.27 -23.39 7.80
N ASN A 94 -0.58 -23.22 8.92
CA ASN A 94 -0.65 -24.13 10.06
C ASN A 94 -1.50 -23.58 11.22
N VAL A 95 -2.08 -22.38 11.07
CA VAL A 95 -2.86 -21.70 12.11
C VAL A 95 -4.36 -21.80 11.82
N LEU A 96 -4.75 -21.65 10.56
CA LEU A 96 -6.17 -21.56 10.17
C LEU A 96 -6.80 -22.90 9.78
N GLY A 97 -6.01 -23.96 9.62
CA GLY A 97 -6.49 -25.26 9.15
C GLY A 97 -7.20 -25.11 7.80
N TYR A 98 -8.52 -25.37 7.78
CA TYR A 98 -9.38 -25.25 6.59
C TYR A 98 -10.09 -23.89 6.46
N CYS A 99 -9.94 -22.99 7.43
CA CYS A 99 -10.59 -21.70 7.40
C CYS A 99 -9.86 -20.76 6.42
N SER A 100 -10.61 -20.06 5.56
CA SER A 100 -10.02 -19.11 4.62
C SER A 100 -9.76 -17.77 5.30
N ILE A 101 -8.64 -17.11 4.96
CA ILE A 101 -8.31 -15.79 5.51
C ILE A 101 -9.41 -14.76 5.17
N GLU A 102 -10.07 -14.90 4.03
CA GLU A 102 -11.19 -14.04 3.62
C GLU A 102 -12.39 -14.17 4.56
N LEU A 103 -12.72 -15.39 4.99
CA LEU A 103 -13.83 -15.63 5.92
C LEU A 103 -13.54 -15.00 7.28
N ILE A 104 -12.29 -15.12 7.75
CA ILE A 104 -11.86 -14.52 9.02
C ILE A 104 -11.93 -13.00 8.94
N LEU A 105 -11.41 -12.40 7.88
CA LEU A 105 -11.45 -10.95 7.68
C LEU A 105 -12.91 -10.43 7.61
N ARG A 106 -13.79 -11.17 6.93
CA ARG A 106 -15.23 -10.85 6.89
C ARG A 106 -15.84 -10.89 8.29
N ASN A 107 -15.63 -11.98 9.03
CA ASN A 107 -16.19 -12.13 10.38
C ASN A 107 -15.66 -11.07 11.35
N LEU A 108 -14.36 -10.73 11.26
CA LEU A 108 -13.75 -9.67 12.05
C LEU A 108 -14.40 -8.33 11.76
N TYR A 109 -14.60 -7.99 10.49
CA TYR A 109 -15.26 -6.76 10.09
C TYR A 109 -16.70 -6.70 10.61
N GLU A 110 -17.48 -7.76 10.40
CA GLU A 110 -18.87 -7.84 10.88
C GLU A 110 -18.98 -7.69 12.40
N THR A 111 -18.10 -8.37 13.15
CA THR A 111 -18.04 -8.27 14.62
C THR A 111 -17.75 -6.85 15.08
N ILE A 112 -16.84 -6.14 14.40
CA ILE A 112 -16.51 -4.75 14.71
C ILE A 112 -17.70 -3.83 14.41
N THR A 113 -18.41 -4.05 13.30
CA THR A 113 -19.57 -3.21 12.92
C THR A 113 -20.83 -3.43 13.75
N VAL A 114 -21.03 -4.61 14.33
CA VAL A 114 -22.17 -4.88 15.24
C VAL A 114 -21.92 -4.32 16.65
N SER A 115 -20.67 -3.97 16.96
CA SER A 115 -20.26 -3.43 18.27
C SER A 115 -20.21 -1.89 18.32
N LEU A 116 -20.63 -1.20 17.25
CA LEU A 116 -20.71 0.26 17.11
C LEU A 116 -22.17 0.69 16.90
#